data_AF-A0A328TXW0-F1
#
_entry.id   AF-A0A328TXW0-F1
#
_cell.length_a   1.000
_cell.length_b   1.000
_cell.length_c   1.000
_cell.angle_alpha   90.00
_cell.angle_beta   90.00
_cell.angle_gamma   90.00
#
_symmetry.space_group_name_H-M   'P 1'
#
loop_
_entity.id
_entity.type
_entity.pdbx_description
1 polymer ?
#
loop_
_entity_poly.entity_id
_entity_poly.type
_entity_poly.pdbx_seq_one_letter_code
_entity_poly.pdbx_strand_id
1 'polypeptide(L)'
;MTDIHTLERLLRKLRLTRMASEWHSQEKRALTEGWTPSRYLLSLCSEEATHRKSERLRRYIEDTKLPTGKLVSEYNLAQVPELNAA
;
A
#
# COMPACT_ATOMS: atom_id res chain seq x y z
N MET A 1 16.96 4.17 27.66
CA MET A 1 17.07 4.80 26.33
C MET A 1 16.77 3.72 25.31
N THR A 2 15.59 3.75 24.70
CA THR A 2 15.24 2.83 23.61
C THR A 2 16.02 3.26 22.38
N ASP A 3 16.94 2.42 21.90
CA ASP A 3 17.73 2.71 20.72
C ASP A 3 16.83 2.76 19.49
N ILE A 4 16.44 3.97 19.09
CA ILE A 4 15.67 4.25 17.86
C ILE A 4 16.37 3.58 16.65
N HIS A 5 17.70 3.62 16.62
CA HIS A 5 18.52 2.94 15.62
C HIS A 5 18.36 1.41 15.64
N THR A 6 18.15 0.80 16.81
CA THR A 6 17.87 -0.63 16.92
C THR A 6 16.47 -0.96 16.41
N LEU A 7 15.48 -0.12 16.68
CA LEU A 7 14.13 -0.28 16.14
C LEU A 7 14.13 -0.23 14.60
N GLU A 8 14.73 0.81 14.01
CA GLU A 8 14.80 0.95 12.54
C GLU A 8 15.51 -0.24 11.89
N ARG A 9 16.62 -0.71 12.48
CA ARG A 9 17.35 -1.88 12.00
C ARG A 9 16.50 -3.14 12.05
N LEU A 10 15.72 -3.34 13.12
CA LEU A 10 14.81 -4.49 13.25
C LEU A 10 13.66 -4.41 12.23
N LEU A 11 13.05 -3.24 12.05
CA LEU A 11 11.98 -3.05 11.07
C LEU A 11 12.48 -3.36 9.64
N ARG A 12 13.69 -2.91 9.29
CA ARG A 12 14.33 -3.25 8.02
C ARG A 12 14.60 -4.76 7.89
N LYS A 13 15.10 -5.42 8.94
CA LYS A 13 15.35 -6.87 8.95
C LYS A 13 14.05 -7.67 8.74
N LEU A 14 12.94 -7.20 9.30
CA LEU A 14 11.60 -7.81 9.13
C LEU A 14 10.92 -7.40 7.81
N ARG A 15 11.58 -6.61 6.96
CA ARG A 15 11.07 -6.10 5.69
C ARG A 15 9.80 -5.24 5.85
N LEU A 16 9.66 -4.56 6.98
CA LEU A 16 8.54 -3.66 7.29
C LEU A 16 8.88 -2.25 6.78
N THR A 17 8.92 -2.08 5.46
CA THR A 17 9.46 -0.87 4.83
C THR A 17 8.61 0.37 5.08
N ARG A 18 7.28 0.22 5.09
CA ARG A 18 6.37 1.35 5.33
C ARG A 18 6.36 1.74 6.80
N MET A 19 6.36 0.76 7.70
CA MET A 19 6.54 1.06 9.13
C MET A 19 7.88 1.72 9.41
N ALA A 20 8.98 1.26 8.80
CA ALA A 20 10.31 1.85 9.01
C ALA A 20 10.38 3.32 8.59
N SER A 21 9.59 3.76 7.61
CA SER A 21 9.55 5.16 7.20
C SER A 21 8.55 6.02 8.00
N GLU A 22 7.39 5.46 8.37
CA GLU A 22 6.27 6.24 8.91
C GLU A 22 6.10 6.16 10.43
N TRP A 23 6.78 5.24 11.12
CA TRP A 23 6.53 4.97 12.55
C TRP A 23 6.63 6.22 13.43
N HIS A 24 7.61 7.10 13.16
CA HIS A 24 7.84 8.32 13.95
C HIS A 24 6.79 9.40 13.67
N SER A 25 6.29 9.49 12.44
CA SER A 25 5.20 10.40 12.06
C SER A 25 3.88 9.97 12.72
N GLN A 26 3.58 8.67 12.65
CA GLN A 26 2.42 8.07 13.30
C GLN A 26 2.50 8.16 14.83
N GLU A 27 3.70 8.06 15.42
CA GLU A 27 3.90 8.20 16.86
C GLU A 27 3.53 9.60 17.34
N LYS A 28 4.00 10.64 16.65
CA LYS A 28 3.62 12.04 16.96
C LYS A 28 2.12 12.23 16.91
N ARG A 29 1.47 11.70 15.87
CA ARG A 29 0.02 11.76 15.71
C ARG A 29 -0.72 11.02 16.82
N ALA A 30 -0.25 9.82 17.17
CA ALA A 30 -0.81 9.01 18.26
C ALA A 30 -0.71 9.72 19.61
N LEU A 31 0.41 10.40 19.87
CA LEU A 31 0.59 11.22 21.08
C LEU A 31 -0.35 12.43 21.10
N THR A 32 -0.51 13.12 19.98
CA THR A 32 -1.44 14.27 19.87
C THR A 32 -2.90 13.85 20.04
N GLU A 33 -3.30 12.72 19.47
CA GLU A 33 -4.68 12.21 19.51
C GLU A 33 -4.95 11.32 20.74
N GLY A 34 -3.97 11.09 21.60
CA GLY A 34 -4.12 10.26 22.82
C GLY A 34 -4.44 8.80 22.53
N TRP A 35 -3.87 8.23 21.46
CA TRP A 35 -4.11 6.84 21.11
C TRP A 35 -3.56 5.87 22.16
N THR A 36 -4.27 4.76 22.36
CA THR A 36 -3.74 3.64 23.13
C THR A 36 -2.60 2.97 22.35
N PRO A 37 -1.61 2.36 23.03
CA PRO A 37 -0.53 1.63 22.36
C PRO A 37 -1.03 0.56 21.40
N SER A 38 -2.11 -0.14 21.75
CA SER A 38 -2.75 -1.14 20.88
C SER A 38 -3.31 -0.52 19.61
N ARG A 39 -3.92 0.68 19.68
CA ARG A 39 -4.44 1.40 18.51
C ARG A 39 -3.31 1.90 17.61
N TYR A 40 -2.22 2.38 18.19
CA TYR A 40 -1.02 2.76 17.45
C TYR A 40 -0.41 1.58 16.69
N LEU A 41 -0.20 0.44 17.36
CA LEU A 41 0.30 -0.77 16.71
C LEU A 41 -0.62 -1.28 15.60
N LEU A 42 -1.94 -1.26 15.83
CA LEU A 42 -2.92 -1.64 14.82
C LEU A 42 -2.84 -0.74 13.57
N SER A 43 -2.73 0.57 13.77
CA SER A 43 -2.61 1.55 12.69
C SER A 43 -1.36 1.29 11.84
N LEU A 44 -0.21 1.12 12.47
CA LEU A 44 1.04 0.82 11.77
C LEU A 44 0.98 -0.49 10.97
N CYS A 45 0.48 -1.56 11.59
CA CYS A 45 0.34 -2.86 10.93
C CYS A 45 -0.66 -2.80 9.76
N SER A 46 -1.75 -2.03 9.90
CA SER A 46 -2.74 -1.84 8.85
C SER A 46 -2.16 -1.09 7.65
N GLU A 47 -1.36 -0.05 7.90
CA GLU A 47 -0.72 0.73 6.83
C GLU A 47 0.32 -0.11 6.07
N GLU A 48 1.13 -0.89 6.77
CA GLU A 48 2.08 -1.83 6.14
C GLU A 48 1.36 -2.89 5.30
N ALA A 49 0.29 -3.49 5.83
CA ALA A 49 -0.49 -4.49 5.11
C ALA A 49 -1.12 -3.90 3.84
N THR A 50 -1.62 -2.68 3.91
CA THR A 50 -2.18 -1.95 2.77
C THR A 50 -1.10 -1.66 1.74
N HIS A 51 0.05 -1.14 2.15
CA HIS A 51 1.18 -0.87 1.27
C HIS A 51 1.63 -2.13 0.52
N ARG A 52 1.76 -3.27 1.22
CA ARG A 52 2.12 -4.54 0.58
C ARG A 52 1.08 -5.03 -0.43
N LYS A 53 -0.20 -4.83 -0.17
CA LYS A 53 -1.27 -5.15 -1.12
C LYS A 53 -1.17 -4.27 -2.36
N SER A 54 -0.98 -2.97 -2.19
CA SER A 54 -0.82 -2.02 -3.29
C SER A 54 0.42 -2.31 -4.14
N GLU A 55 1.56 -2.61 -3.52
CA GLU A 55 2.79 -2.99 -4.23
C GLU A 55 2.63 -4.31 -5.00
N ARG A 56 1.95 -5.31 -4.44
CA ARG A 56 1.63 -6.54 -5.16
C ARG A 56 0.74 -6.27 -6.37
N LEU A 57 -0.31 -5.48 -6.20
CA LEU A 57 -1.21 -5.10 -7.29
C LEU A 57 -0.46 -4.35 -8.39
N ARG A 58 0.37 -3.36 -8.02
CA ARG A 58 1.21 -2.60 -8.94
C ARG A 58 2.12 -3.52 -9.75
N ARG A 59 2.80 -4.48 -9.11
CA ARG A 59 3.64 -5.47 -9.81
C ARG A 59 2.83 -6.32 -10.79
N TYR A 60 1.65 -6.80 -10.41
CA TYR A 60 0.80 -7.53 -11.35
C TYR A 60 0.39 -6.68 -12.55
N ILE A 61 0.06 -5.40 -12.34
CA ILE A 61 -0.26 -4.48 -13.44
C ILE A 61 0.97 -4.27 -14.35
N GLU A 62 2.16 -4.03 -13.77
CA GLU A 62 3.40 -3.89 -14.53
C GLU A 62 3.77 -5.18 -15.29
N ASP A 63 3.64 -6.35 -14.64
CA ASP A 63 3.95 -7.67 -15.21
C ASP A 63 3.02 -8.03 -16.37
N THR A 64 1.75 -7.60 -16.34
CA THR A 64 0.82 -7.83 -17.45
C THR A 64 1.20 -7.09 -18.73
N LYS A 65 2.22 -6.20 -18.71
CA LYS A 65 2.72 -5.42 -19.86
C LYS A 65 1.58 -4.90 -20.74
N LEU A 66 0.50 -4.46 -20.10
CA LEU A 66 -0.66 -3.92 -20.81
C LEU A 66 -0.16 -2.73 -21.63
N PRO A 67 -0.33 -2.73 -22.96
CA PRO A 67 -0.15 -1.53 -23.75
C PRO A 67 -1.07 -0.46 -23.17
N THR A 68 -0.55 0.75 -22.96
CA THR A 68 -1.36 1.94 -22.68
C THR A 68 -2.43 2.04 -23.77
N GLY A 69 -3.70 1.75 -23.45
CA GLY A 69 -4.80 1.64 -24.41
C GLY A 69 -5.62 0.33 -24.39
N LYS A 70 -5.29 -0.66 -23.55
CA LYS A 70 -6.12 -1.88 -23.35
C LYS A 70 -6.85 -1.89 -22.01
N LEU A 71 -7.47 -0.77 -21.62
CA LEU A 71 -8.59 -0.86 -20.67
C LEU A 71 -9.88 -1.06 -21.46
N VAL A 72 -10.72 -2.01 -21.03
CA VAL A 72 -12.07 -2.20 -21.62
C VAL A 72 -12.88 -0.90 -21.57
N SER A 73 -12.61 -0.01 -20.61
CA SER A 73 -13.23 1.31 -20.50
C SER A 73 -12.83 2.30 -21.60
N GLU A 74 -11.68 2.11 -22.24
CA GLU A 74 -11.20 2.95 -23.36
C GLU A 74 -11.54 2.35 -24.72
N TYR A 75 -11.98 1.09 -24.75
CA TYR A 75 -12.37 0.43 -25.98
C TYR A 75 -13.72 0.98 -26.45
N ASN A 76 -13.75 1.54 -27.67
CA ASN A 76 -14.98 1.95 -28.30
C ASN A 76 -15.78 0.72 -28.74
N LEU A 77 -16.65 0.21 -27.86
CA LEU A 77 -17.52 -0.95 -28.12
C LEU A 77 -18.45 -0.74 -29.32
N ALA A 78 -18.61 0.48 -29.83
CA ALA A 78 -19.32 0.73 -31.09
C ALA A 78 -18.58 0.16 -32.32
N GLN A 79 -17.29 -0.16 -32.21
CA GLN A 79 -16.50 -0.78 -33.28
C GLN A 79 -16.66 -2.30 -33.38
N VAL A 80 -17.41 -2.93 -32.46
CA VAL A 80 -17.74 -4.36 -32.52
C VAL A 80 -19.27 -4.55 -32.48
N PRO A 81 -19.95 -4.43 -33.63
CA PRO A 81 -21.41 -4.54 -33.71
C PRO A 81 -21.93 -5.90 -33.23
N GLU A 82 -21.11 -6.95 -33.34
CA GLU A 82 -21.45 -8.33 -32.95
C GLU A 82 -21.65 -8.50 -31.44
N LEU A 83 -21.03 -7.65 -30.61
CA LEU A 83 -21.14 -7.70 -29.15
C LEU A 83 -22.28 -6.82 -28.61
N ASN A 84 -22.84 -5.92 -29.43
CA ASN A 84 -23.95 -5.03 -29.07
C ASN A 84 -25.33 -5.60 -29.45
N ALA A 85 -25.38 -6.82 -29.98
CA ALA A 85 -26.63 -7.51 -30.30
C ALA A 85 -27.14 -8.28 -29.07
N ALA A 86 -27.78 -7.56 -28.14
CA ALA A 86 -28.67 -8.11 -27.12
C ALA A 86 -29.83 -7.14 -26.87
#